data_AF-A0A5C6DCG7-F1
#
_entry.id   AF-A0A5C6DCG7-F1
#
_cell.length_a   1.000
_cell.length_b   1.000
_cell.length_c   1.000
_cell.angle_alpha   90.00
_cell.angle_beta   90.00
_cell.angle_gamma   90.00
#
_symmetry.space_group_name_H-M   'P 1'
#
loop_
_entity.id
_entity.type
_entity.pdbx_description
1 polymer ?
#
loop_
_entity_poly.entity_id
_entity_poly.type
_entity_poly.pdbx_seq_one_letter_code
_entity_poly.pdbx_strand_id
1 'polypeptide(L)'
;MIAERVFAGILISLACLPVLAQGVSDETKTKRESMFDIGQIDDPEGEIADVLEYFEEMNRLQEQITGDYQLAMSTIMAAREKAANQLLAEADKLTDEQFTTIANVCLAARIRGLSNANPEQQRHTFKLVKRQLMIASDRGIERSDLTNVNRLISYLNRYAENELSLEANRAFADLLKNADDPLAKQYAEAFEGTVRRLELLGNELELEGTLHDGTEFDWASYRGKVVLVDFWATWCGPCIAETPNVRKHYELYHDLGFEVVGISLDSKKEALQGYIEKQEIPWVNLFQDDVGWKHPMAVKYGIHAIPTVFLVDQAGKVVSLRARGSELGEQLEKLLGPKTHVARKLAAEGKWDRVAEQMKRYLADHPGGQYDSWGLGAAQLIHGDADAFKETCKQTWKETRDLEMWSQTRLVTLCCLAEDAGIEVELINELATEALEKSDNNKMKLAKMMALYRSGKYEECIDAGFEGGDPLQEAMVFLFRSMAAKKVNRMDEANRAFGEGSKIVNEKLSDFYGEPLHDWMPDHWICCAVAKVIQAEASEMFE
;
A
#
# COMPACT_ATOMS: atom_id res chain seq x y z
N MET A 1 41.30 -33.32 -12.08
CA MET A 1 41.72 -34.14 -10.91
C MET A 1 41.85 -33.41 -9.57
N ILE A 2 42.51 -32.25 -9.44
CA ILE A 2 42.44 -31.43 -8.19
C ILE A 2 41.18 -30.53 -8.20
N ALA A 3 40.85 -29.92 -9.34
CA ALA A 3 39.62 -29.14 -9.53
C ALA A 3 38.31 -29.97 -9.40
N GLU A 4 38.33 -31.26 -9.74
CA GLU A 4 37.17 -32.18 -9.56
C GLU A 4 36.90 -32.54 -8.09
N ARG A 5 37.92 -32.44 -7.22
CA ARG A 5 37.78 -32.72 -5.79
C ARG A 5 37.29 -31.50 -5.01
N VAL A 6 37.64 -30.30 -5.45
CA VAL A 6 37.08 -29.02 -4.97
C VAL A 6 35.60 -28.89 -5.33
N PHE A 7 35.20 -29.35 -6.53
CA PHE A 7 33.81 -29.36 -6.98
C PHE A 7 32.93 -30.39 -6.23
N ALA A 8 33.49 -31.55 -5.87
CA ALA A 8 32.81 -32.56 -5.06
C ALA A 8 32.53 -32.07 -3.62
N GLY A 9 33.44 -31.28 -3.01
CA GLY A 9 33.26 -30.72 -1.66
C GLY A 9 32.11 -29.71 -1.58
N ILE A 10 32.01 -28.81 -2.57
CA ILE A 10 30.94 -27.79 -2.63
C ILE A 10 29.56 -28.43 -2.89
N LEU A 11 29.49 -29.49 -3.70
CA LEU A 11 28.25 -30.24 -3.96
C LEU A 11 27.80 -31.09 -2.76
N ILE A 12 28.73 -31.63 -1.96
CA ILE A 12 28.42 -32.38 -0.74
C ILE A 12 27.87 -31.44 0.36
N SER A 13 28.41 -30.23 0.50
CA SER A 13 27.88 -29.22 1.45
C SER A 13 26.45 -28.75 1.12
N LEU A 14 26.05 -28.75 -0.16
CA LEU A 14 24.70 -28.40 -0.59
C LEU A 14 23.72 -29.58 -0.55
N ALA A 15 24.20 -30.82 -0.67
CA ALA A 15 23.37 -32.04 -0.64
C ALA A 15 23.06 -32.57 0.78
N CYS A 16 23.82 -32.17 1.81
CA CYS A 16 23.64 -32.63 3.20
C CYS A 16 22.61 -31.83 4.01
N LEU A 17 22.01 -30.76 3.45
CA LEU A 17 20.99 -29.93 4.09
C LEU A 17 19.74 -30.69 4.59
N PRO A 18 19.26 -31.78 3.96
CA PRO A 18 18.16 -32.58 4.50
C PRO A 18 18.59 -33.67 5.49
N VAL A 19 19.84 -34.13 5.45
CA VAL A 19 20.33 -35.29 6.23
C VAL A 19 20.76 -34.91 7.65
N LEU A 20 21.21 -33.66 7.87
CA LEU A 20 21.54 -33.15 9.21
C LEU A 20 20.31 -32.79 10.06
N ALA A 21 19.11 -32.67 9.46
CA ALA A 21 17.86 -32.42 10.17
C ALA A 21 17.27 -33.68 10.84
N GLN A 22 17.73 -34.89 10.49
CA GLN A 22 17.25 -36.15 11.10
C GLN A 22 18.09 -36.64 12.28
N GLY A 23 19.13 -35.91 12.68
CA GLY A 23 19.97 -36.24 13.85
C GLY A 23 19.49 -35.68 15.19
N VAL A 24 18.31 -35.07 15.24
CA VAL A 24 17.71 -34.58 16.50
C VAL A 24 17.02 -35.73 17.22
N SER A 25 17.80 -36.71 17.69
CA SER A 25 17.34 -37.61 18.73
C SER A 25 18.49 -37.97 19.64
N ASP A 26 18.42 -37.39 20.84
CA ASP A 26 18.85 -37.91 22.13
C ASP A 26 20.34 -38.24 22.37
N GLU A 27 20.74 -37.89 23.60
CA GLU A 27 21.94 -38.33 24.30
C GLU A 27 23.30 -37.80 23.79
N THR A 28 23.72 -36.67 24.35
CA THR A 28 24.87 -36.67 25.29
C THR A 28 25.11 -35.28 25.90
N LYS A 29 24.54 -35.07 27.09
CA LYS A 29 25.18 -34.21 28.10
C LYS A 29 26.48 -34.89 28.48
N THR A 30 27.61 -34.39 28.01
CA THR A 30 28.85 -34.02 28.74
C THR A 30 29.99 -33.99 27.71
N LYS A 31 30.78 -32.91 27.68
CA LYS A 31 31.99 -32.72 26.85
C LYS A 31 31.81 -32.42 25.34
N ARG A 32 31.07 -31.35 25.02
CA ARG A 32 31.67 -30.34 24.12
C ARG A 32 32.58 -29.47 25.00
N GLU A 33 33.74 -30.01 25.38
CA GLU A 33 34.82 -29.14 25.82
C GLU A 33 35.12 -28.24 24.62
N SER A 34 34.87 -26.95 24.82
CA SER A 34 35.12 -25.89 23.86
C SER A 34 36.58 -25.95 23.41
N MET A 35 36.81 -26.54 22.25
CA MET A 35 37.96 -26.18 21.45
C MET A 35 37.40 -25.35 20.31
N PHE A 36 37.43 -24.03 20.49
CA PHE A 36 37.99 -23.05 19.56
C PHE A 36 37.55 -21.66 20.01
N ASP A 37 38.52 -20.92 20.53
CA ASP A 37 38.50 -19.46 20.55
C ASP A 37 38.72 -19.06 19.09
N ILE A 38 37.65 -18.88 18.31
CA ILE A 38 37.78 -18.23 17.01
C ILE A 38 38.13 -16.79 17.37
N GLY A 39 39.43 -16.52 17.53
CA GLY A 39 39.93 -15.20 17.84
C GLY A 39 39.51 -14.18 16.78
N GLN A 40 40.00 -12.94 16.89
CA GLN A 40 39.92 -12.03 15.77
C GLN A 40 40.57 -12.70 14.55
N ILE A 41 39.75 -12.98 13.53
CA ILE A 41 40.24 -13.39 12.23
C ILE A 41 40.81 -12.11 11.62
N ASP A 42 42.12 -11.94 11.71
CA ASP A 42 42.80 -10.80 11.11
C ASP A 42 42.73 -10.92 9.58
N ASP A 43 42.24 -9.87 8.95
CA ASP A 43 42.12 -9.82 7.50
C ASP A 43 43.51 -9.85 6.85
N PRO A 44 43.71 -10.58 5.75
CA PRO A 44 44.98 -10.58 5.05
C PRO A 44 45.29 -9.16 4.52
N GLU A 45 46.39 -8.57 4.97
CA GLU A 45 47.00 -7.39 4.39
C GLU A 45 48.20 -7.86 3.55
N GLY A 46 48.05 -8.04 2.23
CA GLY A 46 49.11 -8.67 1.42
C GLY A 46 48.84 -8.75 -0.09
N GLU A 47 49.71 -9.45 -0.82
CA GLU A 47 49.58 -9.69 -2.26
C GLU A 47 48.49 -10.74 -2.56
N ILE A 48 48.03 -10.81 -3.81
CA ILE A 48 46.93 -11.71 -4.24
C ILE A 48 47.19 -13.18 -3.84
N ALA A 49 48.45 -13.62 -3.83
CA ALA A 49 48.84 -14.97 -3.43
C ALA A 49 48.49 -15.26 -1.95
N ASP A 50 48.73 -14.29 -1.06
CA ASP A 50 48.48 -14.41 0.38
C ASP A 50 46.96 -14.50 0.67
N VAL A 51 46.16 -13.77 -0.10
CA VAL A 51 44.70 -13.80 0.04
C VAL A 51 44.11 -15.13 -0.46
N LEU A 52 44.69 -15.74 -1.50
CA LEU A 52 44.27 -17.04 -2.00
C LEU A 52 44.55 -18.16 -0.97
N GLU A 53 45.73 -18.15 -0.36
CA GLU A 53 46.09 -19.10 0.71
C GLU A 53 45.15 -18.97 1.92
N TYR A 54 44.75 -17.74 2.27
CA TYR A 54 43.76 -17.48 3.31
C TYR A 54 42.37 -18.09 3.00
N PHE A 55 41.90 -18.01 1.75
CA PHE A 55 40.62 -18.64 1.36
C PHE A 55 40.66 -20.18 1.53
N GLU A 56 41.80 -20.81 1.25
CA GLU A 56 41.97 -22.25 1.44
C GLU A 56 41.89 -22.63 2.92
N GLU A 57 42.55 -21.86 3.79
CA GLU A 57 42.53 -22.11 5.23
C GLU A 57 41.13 -21.90 5.84
N MET A 58 40.39 -20.88 5.39
CA MET A 58 39.01 -20.65 5.83
C MET A 58 38.06 -21.79 5.44
N ASN A 59 38.29 -22.44 4.30
CA ASN A 59 37.52 -23.63 3.91
C ASN A 59 37.85 -24.83 4.80
N ARG A 60 39.14 -25.03 5.12
CA ARG A 60 39.59 -26.06 6.06
C ARG A 60 38.99 -25.89 7.45
N LEU A 61 38.94 -24.66 7.95
CA LEU A 61 38.35 -24.34 9.24
C LEU A 61 36.84 -24.59 9.26
N GLN A 62 36.14 -24.28 8.16
CA GLN A 62 34.69 -24.50 8.04
C GLN A 62 34.30 -25.98 8.15
N GLU A 63 35.16 -26.89 7.68
CA GLU A 63 34.95 -28.35 7.81
C GLU A 63 35.05 -28.85 9.27
N GLN A 64 35.61 -28.05 10.19
CA GLN A 64 35.89 -28.44 11.58
C GLN A 64 34.89 -27.86 12.60
N ILE A 65 33.93 -27.03 12.20
CA ILE A 65 33.07 -26.28 13.14
C ILE A 65 31.97 -27.17 13.76
N THR A 66 32.01 -27.32 15.09
CA THR A 66 30.85 -27.75 15.91
C THR A 66 30.73 -26.83 17.15
N GLY A 67 29.56 -26.22 17.39
CA GLY A 67 29.40 -25.20 18.45
C GLY A 67 28.35 -24.15 18.10
N ASP A 68 28.44 -22.94 18.69
CA ASP A 68 27.56 -21.79 18.41
C ASP A 68 27.74 -21.32 16.95
N TYR A 69 27.04 -22.05 16.08
CA TYR A 69 27.18 -22.04 14.64
C TYR A 69 26.86 -20.68 14.01
N GLN A 70 25.96 -19.92 14.63
CA GLN A 70 25.54 -18.62 14.09
C GLN A 70 26.63 -17.57 14.20
N LEU A 71 27.35 -17.51 15.32
CA LEU A 71 28.42 -16.53 15.52
C LEU A 71 29.66 -16.88 14.69
N ALA A 72 30.03 -18.16 14.63
CA ALA A 72 31.13 -18.61 13.78
C ALA A 72 30.84 -18.32 12.30
N MET A 73 29.62 -18.58 11.85
CA MET A 73 29.23 -18.36 10.45
C MET A 73 29.20 -16.87 10.09
N SER A 74 28.73 -15.99 11.00
CA SER A 74 28.70 -14.55 10.73
C SER A 74 30.10 -13.94 10.62
N THR A 75 31.02 -14.32 11.52
CA THR A 75 32.43 -13.88 11.48
C THR A 75 33.13 -14.35 10.20
N ILE A 76 32.94 -15.62 9.83
CA ILE A 76 33.53 -16.20 8.59
C ILE A 76 32.97 -15.51 7.35
N MET A 77 31.67 -15.22 7.30
CA MET A 77 31.06 -14.52 6.17
C MET A 77 31.60 -13.09 6.03
N ALA A 78 31.74 -12.35 7.14
CA ALA A 78 32.28 -11.00 7.13
C ALA A 78 33.73 -10.94 6.66
N ALA A 79 34.58 -11.85 7.15
CA ALA A 79 35.99 -11.91 6.76
C ALA A 79 36.15 -12.31 5.28
N ARG A 80 35.32 -13.25 4.78
CA ARG A 80 35.28 -13.61 3.35
C ARG A 80 34.84 -12.45 2.47
N GLU A 81 33.87 -11.66 2.92
CA GLU A 81 33.42 -10.47 2.19
C GLU A 81 34.53 -9.42 2.09
N LYS A 82 35.24 -9.15 3.19
CA LYS A 82 36.36 -8.20 3.20
C LYS A 82 37.51 -8.65 2.28
N ALA A 83 37.92 -9.92 2.36
CA ALA A 83 38.96 -10.48 1.47
C ALA A 83 38.53 -10.45 -0.01
N ALA A 84 37.28 -10.81 -0.31
CA ALA A 84 36.74 -10.73 -1.67
C ALA A 84 36.74 -9.28 -2.19
N ASN A 85 36.41 -8.30 -1.36
CA ASN A 85 36.42 -6.90 -1.74
C ASN A 85 37.82 -6.38 -2.07
N GLN A 86 38.84 -6.80 -1.30
CA GLN A 86 40.25 -6.46 -1.58
C GLN A 86 40.71 -7.06 -2.92
N LEU A 87 40.51 -8.36 -3.14
CA LEU A 87 40.88 -9.02 -4.41
C LEU A 87 40.21 -8.38 -5.61
N LEU A 88 38.91 -8.09 -5.48
CA LEU A 88 38.14 -7.53 -6.58
C LEU A 88 38.46 -6.06 -6.85
N ALA A 89 39.03 -5.31 -5.88
CA ALA A 89 39.46 -3.93 -6.09
C ALA A 89 40.59 -3.81 -7.13
N GLU A 90 41.40 -4.86 -7.29
CA GLU A 90 42.47 -4.93 -8.29
C GLU A 90 42.19 -5.93 -9.41
N ALA A 91 40.93 -6.30 -9.63
CA ALA A 91 40.55 -7.33 -10.60
C ALA A 91 41.05 -7.05 -12.03
N ASP A 92 41.20 -5.78 -12.42
CA ASP A 92 41.73 -5.38 -13.73
C ASP A 92 43.20 -5.79 -13.95
N LYS A 93 43.96 -6.08 -12.88
CA LYS A 93 45.33 -6.59 -12.97
C LYS A 93 45.39 -8.11 -13.18
N LEU A 94 44.29 -8.83 -12.97
CA LEU A 94 44.23 -10.29 -13.10
C LEU A 94 44.06 -10.70 -14.56
N THR A 95 44.74 -11.79 -14.97
CA THR A 95 44.44 -12.45 -16.25
C THR A 95 43.04 -13.07 -16.22
N ASP A 96 42.47 -13.39 -17.38
CA ASP A 96 41.12 -13.99 -17.44
C ASP A 96 41.07 -15.37 -16.75
N GLU A 97 42.15 -16.13 -16.78
CA GLU A 97 42.27 -17.41 -16.07
C GLU A 97 42.29 -17.22 -14.54
N GLN A 98 43.09 -16.27 -14.06
CA GLN A 98 43.15 -15.92 -12.63
C GLN A 98 41.80 -15.38 -12.14
N PHE A 99 41.20 -14.46 -12.91
CA PHE A 99 39.91 -13.89 -12.60
C PHE A 99 38.82 -14.96 -12.57
N THR A 100 38.74 -15.84 -13.58
CA THR A 100 37.74 -16.92 -13.65
C THR A 100 37.80 -17.85 -12.44
N THR A 101 39.02 -18.12 -11.94
CA THR A 101 39.24 -19.00 -10.79
C THR A 101 38.62 -18.43 -9.52
N ILE A 102 38.70 -17.11 -9.30
CA ILE A 102 38.22 -16.46 -8.08
C ILE A 102 36.81 -15.86 -8.21
N ALA A 103 36.37 -15.56 -9.44
CA ALA A 103 35.18 -14.75 -9.71
C ALA A 103 33.91 -15.35 -9.10
N ASN A 104 33.72 -16.66 -9.22
CA ASN A 104 32.52 -17.33 -8.70
C ASN A 104 32.35 -17.10 -7.19
N VAL A 105 33.39 -17.28 -6.39
CA VAL A 105 33.35 -17.15 -4.93
C VAL A 105 33.35 -15.68 -4.50
N CYS A 106 34.25 -14.88 -5.06
CA CYS A 106 34.42 -13.49 -4.65
C CYS A 106 33.22 -12.62 -5.07
N LEU A 107 32.69 -12.79 -6.28
CA LEU A 107 31.51 -12.04 -6.72
C LEU A 107 30.27 -12.47 -5.93
N ALA A 108 30.11 -13.76 -5.60
CA ALA A 108 29.01 -14.20 -4.76
C ALA A 108 29.05 -13.59 -3.35
N ALA A 109 30.23 -13.42 -2.77
CA ALA A 109 30.40 -12.71 -1.50
C ALA A 109 30.04 -11.23 -1.65
N ARG A 110 30.63 -10.55 -2.63
CA ARG A 110 30.39 -9.12 -2.89
C ARG A 110 28.93 -8.80 -3.23
N ILE A 111 28.26 -9.65 -4.01
CA ILE A 111 26.85 -9.46 -4.38
C ILE A 111 25.93 -9.52 -3.16
N ARG A 112 26.24 -10.34 -2.15
CA ARG A 112 25.46 -10.40 -0.90
C ARG A 112 25.53 -9.11 -0.10
N GLY A 113 26.67 -8.41 -0.13
CA GLY A 113 26.87 -7.12 0.52
C GLY A 113 26.33 -5.92 -0.26
N LEU A 114 25.82 -6.11 -1.48
CA LEU A 114 25.43 -4.99 -2.34
C LEU A 114 24.33 -4.10 -1.71
N SER A 115 23.48 -4.63 -0.82
CA SER A 115 22.39 -3.89 -0.14
C SER A 115 22.86 -2.62 0.55
N ASN A 116 24.11 -2.64 1.00
CA ASN A 116 24.74 -1.55 1.73
C ASN A 116 25.81 -0.84 0.89
N ALA A 117 25.99 -1.24 -0.38
CA ALA A 117 27.01 -0.71 -1.27
C ALA A 117 26.54 0.58 -1.94
N ASN A 118 27.45 1.53 -2.09
CA ASN A 118 27.19 2.79 -2.80
C ASN A 118 27.06 2.57 -4.33
N PRO A 119 26.52 3.54 -5.09
CA PRO A 119 26.31 3.37 -6.54
C PRO A 119 27.58 3.03 -7.34
N GLU A 120 28.75 3.54 -6.94
CA GLU A 120 30.02 3.23 -7.58
C GLU A 120 30.42 1.77 -7.39
N GLN A 121 30.28 1.26 -6.17
CA GLN A 121 30.54 -0.15 -5.83
C GLN A 121 29.57 -1.08 -6.55
N GLN A 122 28.30 -0.68 -6.71
CA GLN A 122 27.31 -1.42 -7.49
C GLN A 122 27.71 -1.49 -8.96
N ARG A 123 28.06 -0.35 -9.58
CA ARG A 123 28.55 -0.27 -10.97
C ARG A 123 29.81 -1.09 -11.18
N HIS A 124 30.76 -1.04 -10.26
CA HIS A 124 31.98 -1.84 -10.33
C HIS A 124 31.67 -3.34 -10.27
N THR A 125 30.79 -3.76 -9.35
CA THR A 125 30.37 -5.17 -9.25
C THR A 125 29.68 -5.63 -10.54
N PHE A 126 28.85 -4.79 -11.15
CA PHE A 126 28.27 -5.06 -12.47
C PHE A 126 29.34 -5.27 -13.54
N LYS A 127 30.35 -4.39 -13.65
CA LYS A 127 31.45 -4.55 -14.62
C LYS A 127 32.16 -5.90 -14.46
N LEU A 128 32.40 -6.34 -13.23
CA LEU A 128 33.08 -7.60 -12.96
C LEU A 128 32.23 -8.82 -13.31
N VAL A 129 30.93 -8.81 -12.99
CA VAL A 129 30.01 -9.88 -13.41
C VAL A 129 29.86 -9.91 -14.93
N LYS A 130 29.83 -8.75 -15.58
CA LYS A 130 29.86 -8.64 -17.04
C LYS A 130 31.14 -9.24 -17.62
N ARG A 131 32.32 -8.94 -17.04
CA ARG A 131 33.59 -9.57 -17.43
C ARG A 131 33.54 -11.09 -17.29
N GLN A 132 33.01 -11.59 -16.18
CA GLN A 132 32.83 -13.04 -15.97
C GLN A 132 32.00 -13.67 -17.09
N LEU A 133 30.88 -13.04 -17.45
CA LEU A 133 30.01 -13.56 -18.50
C LEU A 133 30.63 -13.46 -19.89
N MET A 134 31.39 -12.39 -20.20
CA MET A 134 32.12 -12.26 -21.47
C MET A 134 33.13 -13.40 -21.65
N ILE A 135 33.94 -13.69 -20.62
CA ILE A 135 34.90 -14.80 -20.65
C ILE A 135 34.17 -16.15 -20.84
N ALA A 136 33.01 -16.33 -20.18
CA ALA A 136 32.20 -17.54 -20.36
C ALA A 136 31.62 -17.66 -21.78
N SER A 137 31.21 -16.54 -22.39
CA SER A 137 30.68 -16.51 -23.75
C SER A 137 31.68 -17.04 -24.78
N ASP A 138 32.97 -16.76 -24.61
CA ASP A 138 34.02 -17.21 -25.54
C ASP A 138 34.23 -18.73 -25.53
N ARG A 139 33.89 -19.41 -24.42
CA ARG A 139 34.04 -20.87 -24.25
C ARG A 139 32.73 -21.66 -24.33
N GLY A 140 31.60 -20.98 -24.50
CA GLY A 140 30.26 -21.55 -24.35
C GLY A 140 29.73 -21.42 -22.92
N ILE A 141 28.47 -20.97 -22.80
CA ILE A 141 27.83 -20.62 -21.53
C ILE A 141 27.20 -21.85 -20.88
N GLU A 142 27.49 -22.03 -19.59
CA GLU A 142 26.82 -23.04 -18.76
C GLU A 142 25.87 -22.38 -17.73
N ARG A 143 24.98 -23.17 -17.12
CA ARG A 143 24.10 -22.69 -16.05
C ARG A 143 24.86 -22.07 -14.87
N SER A 144 26.04 -22.61 -14.57
CA SER A 144 26.91 -22.13 -13.49
C SER A 144 27.36 -20.68 -13.72
N ASP A 145 27.67 -20.31 -14.96
CA ASP A 145 28.11 -18.96 -15.36
C ASP A 145 27.04 -17.88 -15.14
N LEU A 146 25.77 -18.28 -15.21
CA LEU A 146 24.64 -17.39 -15.01
C LEU A 146 24.28 -17.19 -13.53
N THR A 147 24.92 -17.91 -12.60
CA THR A 147 24.60 -17.85 -11.17
C THR A 147 24.81 -16.44 -10.61
N ASN A 148 25.98 -15.85 -10.86
CA ASN A 148 26.27 -14.50 -10.38
C ASN A 148 25.51 -13.43 -11.16
N VAL A 149 25.23 -13.65 -12.44
CA VAL A 149 24.37 -12.78 -13.26
C VAL A 149 22.98 -12.69 -12.64
N ASN A 150 22.34 -13.83 -12.37
CA ASN A 150 21.00 -13.88 -11.79
C ASN A 150 20.96 -13.29 -10.37
N ARG A 151 21.99 -13.55 -9.55
CA ARG A 151 22.10 -12.96 -8.20
C ARG A 151 22.23 -11.44 -8.27
N LEU A 152 23.12 -10.93 -9.13
CA LEU A 152 23.32 -9.50 -9.32
C LEU A 152 22.04 -8.83 -9.81
N ILE A 153 21.39 -9.36 -10.85
CA ILE A 153 20.17 -8.77 -11.39
C ILE A 153 19.02 -8.80 -10.40
N SER A 154 18.87 -9.89 -9.63
CA SER A 154 17.87 -9.95 -8.55
C SER A 154 18.08 -8.86 -7.51
N TYR A 155 19.35 -8.52 -7.23
CA TYR A 155 19.72 -7.46 -6.33
C TYR A 155 19.48 -6.07 -6.95
N LEU A 156 20.02 -5.81 -8.15
CA LEU A 156 19.92 -4.51 -8.82
C LEU A 156 18.45 -4.12 -9.08
N ASN A 157 17.63 -5.07 -9.53
CA ASN A 157 16.20 -4.86 -9.74
C ASN A 157 15.43 -4.47 -8.47
N ARG A 158 15.97 -4.78 -7.28
CA ARG A 158 15.30 -4.53 -6.00
C ARG A 158 15.82 -3.28 -5.30
N TYR A 159 17.12 -3.01 -5.39
CA TYR A 159 17.79 -2.05 -4.51
C TYR A 159 18.63 -1.00 -5.23
N ALA A 160 18.95 -1.19 -6.52
CA ALA A 160 19.73 -0.21 -7.27
C ALA A 160 18.83 0.86 -7.91
N GLU A 161 19.46 1.94 -8.38
CA GLU A 161 18.81 2.90 -9.25
C GLU A 161 18.33 2.22 -10.55
N ASN A 162 17.16 2.64 -11.05
CA ASN A 162 16.53 2.03 -12.23
C ASN A 162 17.47 2.03 -13.45
N GLU A 163 18.27 3.09 -13.63
CA GLU A 163 19.20 3.24 -14.74
C GLU A 163 20.29 2.16 -14.75
N LEU A 164 20.94 1.89 -13.61
CA LEU A 164 21.95 0.84 -13.52
C LEU A 164 21.32 -0.55 -13.74
N SER A 165 20.13 -0.78 -13.19
CA SER A 165 19.44 -2.05 -13.40
C SER A 165 19.12 -2.27 -14.88
N LEU A 166 18.63 -1.23 -15.55
CA LEU A 166 18.33 -1.25 -16.98
C LEU A 166 19.58 -1.48 -17.83
N GLU A 167 20.68 -0.75 -17.54
CA GLU A 167 21.98 -0.92 -18.19
C GLU A 167 22.48 -2.37 -18.06
N ALA A 168 22.41 -2.93 -16.85
CA ALA A 168 22.89 -4.28 -16.59
C ALA A 168 22.06 -5.35 -17.32
N ASN A 169 20.73 -5.28 -17.25
CA ASN A 169 19.86 -6.22 -17.95
C ASN A 169 20.06 -6.16 -19.47
N ARG A 170 20.20 -4.96 -20.07
CA ARG A 170 20.50 -4.81 -21.51
C ARG A 170 21.84 -5.44 -21.87
N ALA A 171 22.89 -5.13 -21.10
CA ALA A 171 24.22 -5.65 -21.37
C ALA A 171 24.26 -7.19 -21.31
N PHE A 172 23.55 -7.81 -20.36
CA PHE A 172 23.47 -9.27 -20.29
C PHE A 172 22.60 -9.86 -21.40
N ALA A 173 21.48 -9.23 -21.75
CA ALA A 173 20.67 -9.64 -22.90
C ALA A 173 21.50 -9.66 -24.19
N ASP A 174 22.21 -8.57 -24.49
CA ASP A 174 23.01 -8.42 -25.71
C ASP A 174 24.15 -9.45 -25.78
N LEU A 175 24.83 -9.70 -24.66
CA LEU A 175 25.89 -10.71 -24.60
C LEU A 175 25.34 -12.11 -24.87
N LEU A 176 24.24 -12.48 -24.21
CA LEU A 176 23.69 -13.83 -24.29
C LEU A 176 22.98 -14.11 -25.63
N LYS A 177 22.37 -13.09 -26.24
CA LYS A 177 21.71 -13.20 -27.54
C LYS A 177 22.68 -13.55 -28.66
N ASN A 178 23.90 -13.05 -28.56
CA ASN A 178 24.97 -13.27 -29.54
C ASN A 178 25.67 -14.63 -29.37
N ALA A 179 25.39 -15.35 -28.28
CA ALA A 179 25.90 -16.71 -28.11
C ALA A 179 25.08 -17.70 -28.95
N ASP A 180 25.74 -18.69 -29.54
CA ASP A 180 25.07 -19.73 -30.34
C ASP A 180 24.29 -20.74 -29.48
N ASP A 181 24.51 -20.73 -28.17
CA ASP A 181 23.95 -21.67 -27.21
C ASP A 181 22.44 -21.42 -26.94
N PRO A 182 21.58 -22.47 -27.02
CA PRO A 182 20.14 -22.32 -26.77
C PRO A 182 19.77 -21.86 -25.36
N LEU A 183 20.55 -22.25 -24.34
CA LEU A 183 20.31 -21.82 -22.96
C LEU A 183 20.62 -20.32 -22.84
N ALA A 184 21.72 -19.85 -23.41
CA ALA A 184 22.04 -18.42 -23.46
C ALA A 184 20.91 -17.60 -24.12
N LYS A 185 20.39 -18.05 -25.27
CA LYS A 185 19.26 -17.39 -25.94
C LYS A 185 18.00 -17.33 -25.07
N GLN A 186 17.69 -18.40 -24.34
CA GLN A 186 16.56 -18.40 -23.40
C GLN A 186 16.73 -17.35 -22.28
N TYR A 187 17.93 -17.21 -21.72
CA TYR A 187 18.20 -16.18 -20.72
C TYR A 187 18.23 -14.78 -21.32
N ALA A 188 18.67 -14.62 -22.58
CA ALA A 188 18.60 -13.36 -23.29
C ALA A 188 17.15 -12.86 -23.38
N GLU A 189 16.20 -13.72 -23.77
CA GLU A 189 14.77 -13.39 -23.83
C GLU A 189 14.22 -12.93 -22.47
N ALA A 190 14.62 -13.60 -21.39
CA ALA A 190 14.25 -13.24 -20.02
C ALA A 190 14.78 -11.84 -19.63
N PHE A 191 16.04 -11.53 -19.95
CA PHE A 191 16.61 -10.21 -19.71
C PHE A 191 15.96 -9.14 -20.59
N GLU A 192 15.71 -9.41 -21.87
CA GLU A 192 14.97 -8.48 -22.75
C GLU A 192 13.57 -8.19 -22.21
N GLY A 193 12.88 -9.19 -21.66
CA GLY A 193 11.60 -8.99 -20.96
C GLY A 193 11.72 -8.09 -19.73
N THR A 194 12.77 -8.29 -18.94
CA THR A 194 13.05 -7.41 -17.79
C THR A 194 13.39 -5.98 -18.23
N VAL A 195 14.15 -5.81 -19.32
CA VAL A 195 14.43 -4.49 -19.93
C VAL A 195 13.13 -3.81 -20.29
N ARG A 196 12.24 -4.47 -21.05
CA ARG A 196 10.92 -3.93 -21.41
C ARG A 196 10.13 -3.50 -20.17
N ARG A 197 10.14 -4.32 -19.12
CA ARG A 197 9.47 -3.99 -17.84
C ARG A 197 10.06 -2.78 -17.14
N LEU A 198 11.39 -2.65 -17.06
CA LEU A 198 12.04 -1.50 -16.42
C LEU A 198 11.84 -0.20 -17.22
N GLU A 199 11.75 -0.31 -18.54
CA GLU A 199 11.42 0.81 -19.44
C GLU A 199 9.97 1.28 -19.32
N LEU A 200 9.06 0.49 -18.72
CA LEU A 200 7.67 0.92 -18.57
C LEU A 200 7.53 2.19 -17.72
N LEU A 201 8.44 2.45 -16.77
CA LEU A 201 8.35 3.65 -15.92
C LEU A 201 8.31 4.94 -16.76
N GLY A 202 7.20 5.65 -16.69
CA GLY A 202 6.92 6.87 -17.46
C GLY A 202 6.39 6.64 -18.89
N ASN A 203 6.27 5.39 -19.33
CA ASN A 203 5.81 4.98 -20.65
C ASN A 203 4.47 4.25 -20.60
N GLU A 204 3.80 4.14 -21.75
CA GLU A 204 2.52 3.45 -21.84
C GLU A 204 2.66 1.93 -21.64
N LEU A 205 1.70 1.35 -20.94
CA LEU A 205 1.59 -0.10 -20.81
C LEU A 205 0.74 -0.68 -21.95
N GLU A 206 1.20 -1.80 -22.51
CA GLU A 206 0.41 -2.62 -23.43
C GLU A 206 -0.05 -3.91 -22.73
N LEU A 207 -1.35 -4.16 -22.71
CA LEU A 207 -1.92 -5.42 -22.23
C LEU A 207 -2.82 -6.02 -23.29
N GLU A 208 -2.75 -7.35 -23.40
CA GLU A 208 -3.58 -8.16 -24.28
C GLU A 208 -3.77 -9.54 -23.68
N GLY A 209 -4.81 -10.24 -24.12
CA GLY A 209 -5.11 -11.60 -23.72
C GLY A 209 -6.60 -11.84 -23.54
N THR A 210 -6.91 -12.95 -22.89
CA THR A 210 -8.28 -13.40 -22.66
C THR A 210 -8.54 -13.46 -21.17
N LEU A 211 -9.74 -13.05 -20.76
CA LEU A 211 -10.23 -13.22 -19.40
C LEU A 211 -10.40 -14.71 -19.07
N HIS A 212 -10.37 -15.05 -17.78
CA HIS A 212 -10.54 -16.42 -17.32
C HIS A 212 -11.85 -17.08 -17.77
N ASP A 213 -12.89 -16.31 -18.08
CA ASP A 213 -14.16 -16.81 -18.63
C ASP A 213 -14.11 -17.11 -20.14
N GLY A 214 -13.05 -16.69 -20.85
CA GLY A 214 -12.88 -16.86 -22.29
C GLY A 214 -13.19 -15.59 -23.11
N THR A 215 -13.57 -14.49 -22.48
CA THR A 215 -13.84 -13.21 -23.16
C THR A 215 -12.55 -12.48 -23.52
N GLU A 216 -12.50 -11.85 -24.70
CA GLU A 216 -11.37 -11.00 -25.09
C GLU A 216 -11.23 -9.78 -24.16
N PHE A 217 -10.00 -9.47 -23.76
CA PHE A 217 -9.71 -8.34 -22.90
C PHE A 217 -9.55 -7.03 -23.69
N ASP A 218 -10.36 -6.02 -23.38
CA ASP A 218 -10.25 -4.68 -23.98
C ASP A 218 -9.46 -3.73 -23.07
N TRP A 219 -8.15 -3.62 -23.31
CA TRP A 219 -7.29 -2.68 -22.59
C TRP A 219 -7.65 -1.20 -22.84
N ALA A 220 -8.25 -0.86 -23.98
CA ALA A 220 -8.61 0.52 -24.28
C ALA A 220 -9.72 1.05 -23.36
N SER A 221 -10.60 0.17 -22.87
CA SER A 221 -11.66 0.51 -21.90
C SER A 221 -11.15 1.02 -20.54
N TYR A 222 -9.85 0.83 -20.26
CA TYR A 222 -9.19 1.28 -19.04
C TYR A 222 -8.53 2.67 -19.18
N ARG A 223 -8.56 3.30 -20.36
CA ARG A 223 -8.03 4.66 -20.54
C ARG A 223 -8.75 5.65 -19.62
N GLY A 224 -8.00 6.58 -19.01
CA GLY A 224 -8.53 7.54 -18.03
C GLY A 224 -8.66 7.00 -16.61
N LYS A 225 -8.36 5.72 -16.37
CA LYS A 225 -8.40 5.08 -15.05
C LYS A 225 -6.99 4.89 -14.50
N VAL A 226 -6.88 4.83 -13.17
CA VAL A 226 -5.67 4.32 -12.51
C VAL A 226 -5.81 2.81 -12.43
N VAL A 227 -4.83 2.05 -12.92
CA VAL A 227 -4.93 0.58 -12.99
C VAL A 227 -3.77 -0.09 -12.29
N LEU A 228 -4.06 -0.94 -11.31
CA LEU A 228 -3.09 -1.88 -10.76
C LEU A 228 -3.13 -3.18 -11.57
N VAL A 229 -2.05 -3.48 -12.27
CA VAL A 229 -1.86 -4.73 -12.99
C VAL A 229 -1.06 -5.67 -12.11
N ASP A 230 -1.63 -6.81 -11.72
CA ASP A 230 -1.02 -7.72 -10.74
C ASP A 230 -0.75 -9.09 -11.37
N PHE A 231 0.53 -9.47 -11.44
CA PHE A 231 0.95 -10.82 -11.82
C PHE A 231 0.97 -11.70 -10.58
N TRP A 232 0.07 -12.68 -10.54
CA TRP A 232 -0.21 -13.46 -9.33
C TRP A 232 -0.59 -14.91 -9.66
N ALA A 233 -0.78 -15.72 -8.63
CA ALA A 233 -1.35 -17.07 -8.77
C ALA A 233 -1.94 -17.56 -7.44
N THR A 234 -2.86 -18.52 -7.49
CA THR A 234 -3.50 -19.07 -6.28
C THR A 234 -2.56 -19.89 -5.40
N TRP A 235 -1.43 -20.36 -5.93
CA TRP A 235 -0.37 -21.05 -5.16
C TRP A 235 0.69 -20.10 -4.60
N CYS A 236 0.62 -18.80 -4.92
CA CYS A 236 1.53 -17.78 -4.43
C CYS A 236 1.08 -17.23 -3.07
N GLY A 237 1.68 -17.73 -1.99
CA GLY A 237 1.37 -17.29 -0.61
C GLY A 237 1.40 -15.76 -0.41
N PRO A 238 2.49 -15.06 -0.79
CA PRO A 238 2.55 -13.60 -0.66
C PRO A 238 1.51 -12.85 -1.52
N CYS A 239 1.12 -13.39 -2.68
CA CYS A 239 0.08 -12.80 -3.51
C CYS A 239 -1.28 -12.87 -2.80
N ILE A 240 -1.62 -14.05 -2.25
CA ILE A 240 -2.86 -14.24 -1.48
C ILE A 240 -2.89 -13.34 -0.23
N ALA A 241 -1.75 -13.14 0.42
CA ALA A 241 -1.64 -12.26 1.58
C ALA A 241 -1.89 -10.78 1.24
N GLU A 242 -1.65 -10.38 -0.01
CA GLU A 242 -1.85 -9.01 -0.51
C GLU A 242 -3.28 -8.76 -1.00
N THR A 243 -4.03 -9.80 -1.38
CA THR A 243 -5.43 -9.71 -1.86
C THR A 243 -6.34 -8.86 -0.96
N PRO A 244 -6.33 -8.99 0.40
CA PRO A 244 -7.15 -8.13 1.27
C PRO A 244 -6.77 -6.66 1.18
N ASN A 245 -5.48 -6.34 1.03
CA ASN A 245 -5.01 -4.97 0.87
C ASN A 245 -5.46 -4.37 -0.46
N VAL A 246 -5.34 -5.12 -1.56
CA VAL A 246 -5.81 -4.69 -2.89
C VAL A 246 -7.32 -4.50 -2.87
N ARG A 247 -8.09 -5.43 -2.28
CA ARG A 247 -9.55 -5.31 -2.14
C ARG A 247 -9.94 -4.04 -1.40
N LYS A 248 -9.34 -3.81 -0.23
CA LYS A 248 -9.56 -2.60 0.55
C LYS A 248 -9.40 -1.35 -0.32
N HIS A 249 -8.28 -1.25 -1.05
CA HIS A 249 -8.02 -0.09 -1.91
C HIS A 249 -8.93 -0.03 -3.13
N TYR A 250 -9.30 -1.16 -3.71
CA TYR A 250 -10.28 -1.24 -4.79
C TYR A 250 -11.61 -0.67 -4.33
N GLU A 251 -12.14 -1.15 -3.21
CA GLU A 251 -13.42 -0.67 -2.69
C GLU A 251 -13.39 0.82 -2.31
N LEU A 252 -12.25 1.32 -1.81
CA LEU A 252 -12.04 2.76 -1.53
C LEU A 252 -12.03 3.59 -2.82
N TYR A 253 -11.22 3.22 -3.81
CA TYR A 253 -10.91 4.12 -4.93
C TYR A 253 -11.64 3.77 -6.24
N HIS A 254 -12.40 2.68 -6.31
CA HIS A 254 -13.02 2.22 -7.56
C HIS A 254 -13.93 3.27 -8.20
N ASP A 255 -14.78 3.94 -7.40
CA ASP A 255 -15.66 5.02 -7.89
C ASP A 255 -14.89 6.29 -8.32
N LEU A 256 -13.62 6.41 -7.93
CA LEU A 256 -12.71 7.45 -8.42
C LEU A 256 -12.00 7.06 -9.72
N GLY A 257 -12.25 5.85 -10.24
CA GLY A 257 -11.60 5.34 -11.44
C GLY A 257 -10.34 4.52 -11.14
N PHE A 258 -10.27 3.88 -9.97
CA PHE A 258 -9.27 2.83 -9.73
C PHE A 258 -9.78 1.46 -10.20
N GLU A 259 -8.94 0.73 -10.92
CA GLU A 259 -9.21 -0.62 -11.38
C GLU A 259 -8.05 -1.54 -11.06
N VAL A 260 -8.34 -2.85 -11.04
CA VAL A 260 -7.32 -3.89 -10.93
C VAL A 260 -7.47 -4.82 -12.13
N VAL A 261 -6.34 -5.26 -12.68
CA VAL A 261 -6.27 -6.27 -13.75
C VAL A 261 -5.30 -7.35 -13.29
N GLY A 262 -5.83 -8.50 -12.89
CA GLY A 262 -5.01 -9.64 -12.53
C GLY A 262 -4.52 -10.37 -13.78
N ILE A 263 -3.26 -10.81 -13.77
CA ILE A 263 -2.69 -11.73 -14.76
C ILE A 263 -2.30 -12.98 -13.99
N SER A 264 -3.12 -14.02 -14.11
CA SER A 264 -2.93 -15.26 -13.37
C SER A 264 -1.90 -16.15 -14.06
N LEU A 265 -0.94 -16.65 -13.26
CA LEU A 265 0.03 -17.67 -13.63
C LEU A 265 -0.35 -19.05 -13.06
N ASP A 266 -1.63 -19.25 -12.74
CA ASP A 266 -2.15 -20.58 -12.48
C ASP A 266 -2.04 -21.45 -13.74
N SER A 267 -1.86 -22.76 -13.56
CA SER A 267 -1.83 -23.69 -14.71
C SER A 267 -3.21 -24.22 -15.08
N LYS A 268 -4.20 -24.12 -14.17
CA LYS A 268 -5.53 -24.71 -14.32
C LYS A 268 -6.61 -23.68 -14.01
N LYS A 269 -7.58 -23.54 -14.92
CA LYS A 269 -8.69 -22.60 -14.81
C LYS A 269 -9.51 -22.82 -13.54
N GLU A 270 -9.70 -24.07 -13.14
CA GLU A 270 -10.53 -24.44 -11.99
C GLU A 270 -9.96 -23.90 -10.67
N ALA A 271 -8.63 -23.87 -10.53
CA ALA A 271 -7.98 -23.33 -9.35
C ALA A 271 -8.20 -21.81 -9.24
N LEU A 272 -7.98 -21.10 -10.35
CA LEU A 272 -8.22 -19.66 -10.43
C LEU A 272 -9.69 -19.31 -10.16
N GLN A 273 -10.60 -19.96 -10.90
CA GLN A 273 -12.04 -19.70 -10.78
C GLN A 273 -12.54 -19.99 -9.36
N GLY A 274 -12.15 -21.13 -8.77
CA GLY A 274 -12.53 -21.47 -7.41
C GLY A 274 -12.02 -20.46 -6.37
N TYR A 275 -10.84 -19.86 -6.57
CA TYR A 275 -10.35 -18.79 -5.70
C TYR A 275 -11.11 -17.47 -5.92
N ILE A 276 -11.36 -17.07 -7.16
CA ILE A 276 -12.12 -15.86 -7.51
C ILE A 276 -13.51 -15.90 -6.88
N GLU A 277 -14.22 -17.03 -7.01
CA GLU A 277 -15.55 -17.23 -6.44
C GLU A 277 -15.50 -17.23 -4.91
N LYS A 278 -14.60 -18.01 -4.32
CA LYS A 278 -14.48 -18.14 -2.85
C LYS A 278 -14.11 -16.83 -2.18
N GLN A 279 -13.25 -16.03 -2.82
CA GLN A 279 -12.83 -14.74 -2.29
C GLN A 279 -13.71 -13.59 -2.79
N GLU A 280 -14.68 -13.82 -3.67
CA GLU A 280 -15.49 -12.76 -4.29
C GLU A 280 -14.61 -11.65 -4.89
N ILE A 281 -13.62 -12.02 -5.71
CA ILE A 281 -12.69 -11.05 -6.33
C ILE A 281 -13.49 -10.20 -7.34
N PRO A 282 -13.59 -8.86 -7.15
CA PRO A 282 -14.47 -8.02 -7.95
C PRO A 282 -13.85 -7.54 -9.26
N TRP A 283 -12.55 -7.76 -9.48
CA TRP A 283 -11.83 -7.32 -10.67
C TRP A 283 -11.55 -8.46 -11.65
N VAL A 284 -11.24 -8.09 -12.88
CA VAL A 284 -10.98 -9.05 -13.97
C VAL A 284 -9.64 -9.74 -13.81
N ASN A 285 -9.56 -10.97 -14.33
CA ASN A 285 -8.34 -11.76 -14.35
C ASN A 285 -8.12 -12.33 -15.75
N LEU A 286 -6.98 -12.01 -16.36
CA LEU A 286 -6.47 -12.64 -17.57
C LEU A 286 -5.87 -14.00 -17.21
N PHE A 287 -6.10 -14.99 -18.06
CA PHE A 287 -5.66 -16.35 -17.85
C PHE A 287 -5.54 -17.09 -19.19
N GLN A 288 -4.59 -18.02 -19.26
CA GLN A 288 -4.47 -18.96 -20.36
C GLN A 288 -4.18 -20.35 -19.80
N ASP A 289 -4.85 -21.37 -20.34
CA ASP A 289 -4.80 -22.72 -19.79
C ASP A 289 -3.44 -23.39 -20.05
N ASP A 290 -2.94 -24.12 -19.06
CA ASP A 290 -1.69 -24.91 -19.11
C ASP A 290 -0.39 -24.15 -19.43
N VAL A 291 -0.36 -22.81 -19.32
CA VAL A 291 0.87 -22.03 -19.59
C VAL A 291 1.65 -21.62 -18.33
N GLY A 292 0.97 -21.31 -17.22
CA GLY A 292 1.61 -20.82 -15.99
C GLY A 292 2.61 -19.68 -16.25
N TRP A 293 3.88 -19.86 -15.88
CA TRP A 293 4.97 -18.91 -16.14
C TRP A 293 5.19 -18.56 -17.63
N LYS A 294 4.69 -19.37 -18.55
CA LYS A 294 4.74 -19.10 -20.00
C LYS A 294 3.59 -18.21 -20.48
N HIS A 295 2.79 -17.65 -19.59
CA HIS A 295 1.74 -16.69 -19.94
C HIS A 295 2.34 -15.57 -20.82
N PRO A 296 1.72 -15.21 -21.97
CA PRO A 296 2.31 -14.27 -22.93
C PRO A 296 2.74 -12.94 -22.30
N MET A 297 1.92 -12.37 -21.42
CA MET A 297 2.28 -11.14 -20.69
C MET A 297 3.42 -11.33 -19.68
N ALA A 298 3.53 -12.50 -19.04
CA ALA A 298 4.64 -12.80 -18.14
C ALA A 298 5.96 -12.90 -18.90
N VAL A 299 5.95 -13.56 -20.08
CA VAL A 299 7.11 -13.64 -20.96
C VAL A 299 7.46 -12.27 -21.54
N LYS A 300 6.47 -11.52 -22.04
CA LYS A 300 6.64 -10.18 -22.60
C LYS A 300 7.36 -9.26 -21.61
N TYR A 301 6.97 -9.26 -20.34
CA TYR A 301 7.53 -8.38 -19.32
C TYR A 301 8.59 -9.03 -18.41
N GLY A 302 9.12 -10.21 -18.78
CA GLY A 302 10.20 -10.88 -18.03
C GLY A 302 9.84 -11.13 -16.56
N ILE A 303 8.63 -11.65 -16.32
CA ILE A 303 8.11 -11.94 -14.99
C ILE A 303 8.64 -13.32 -14.55
N HIS A 304 9.59 -13.31 -13.64
CA HIS A 304 10.23 -14.52 -13.09
C HIS A 304 9.99 -14.70 -11.59
N ALA A 305 9.29 -13.77 -10.96
CA ALA A 305 8.90 -13.81 -9.58
C ALA A 305 7.52 -13.15 -9.43
N ILE A 306 6.67 -13.76 -8.60
CA ILE A 306 5.39 -13.19 -8.21
C ILE A 306 5.32 -13.04 -6.68
N PRO A 307 4.61 -12.04 -6.15
CA PRO A 307 3.84 -11.05 -6.91
C PRO A 307 4.76 -10.09 -7.68
N THR A 308 4.27 -9.55 -8.79
CA THR A 308 4.86 -8.39 -9.49
C THR A 308 3.71 -7.50 -9.93
N VAL A 309 3.80 -6.19 -9.70
CA VAL A 309 2.71 -5.26 -10.01
C VAL A 309 3.18 -4.09 -10.86
N PHE A 310 2.31 -3.57 -11.71
CA PHE A 310 2.48 -2.28 -12.39
C PHE A 310 1.31 -1.37 -12.00
N LEU A 311 1.60 -0.14 -11.59
CA LEU A 311 0.57 0.87 -11.39
C LEU A 311 0.60 1.84 -12.57
N VAL A 312 -0.52 1.91 -13.27
CA VAL A 312 -0.76 2.77 -14.43
C VAL A 312 -1.57 3.98 -13.99
N ASP A 313 -1.18 5.19 -14.38
CA ASP A 313 -1.95 6.41 -14.13
C ASP A 313 -3.08 6.63 -15.14
N GLN A 314 -3.89 7.68 -14.93
CA GLN A 314 -5.01 8.02 -15.82
C GLN A 314 -4.58 8.38 -17.25
N ALA A 315 -3.32 8.77 -17.46
CA ALA A 315 -2.75 9.03 -18.79
C ALA A 315 -2.29 7.74 -19.49
N GLY A 316 -2.40 6.58 -18.85
CA GLY A 316 -1.99 5.29 -19.38
C GLY A 316 -0.52 4.96 -19.16
N LYS A 317 0.21 5.75 -18.35
CA LYS A 317 1.64 5.58 -18.11
C LYS A 317 1.92 4.81 -16.83
N VAL A 318 2.93 3.95 -16.83
CA VAL A 318 3.33 3.22 -15.61
C VAL A 318 4.09 4.16 -14.68
N VAL A 319 3.57 4.34 -13.47
CA VAL A 319 4.14 5.22 -12.44
C VAL A 319 4.81 4.46 -11.28
N SER A 320 4.56 3.16 -11.15
CA SER A 320 5.25 2.30 -10.19
C SER A 320 5.32 0.85 -10.66
N LEU A 321 6.43 0.16 -10.35
CA LEU A 321 6.63 -1.29 -10.55
C LEU A 321 6.57 -2.08 -9.23
N ARG A 322 6.13 -1.43 -8.14
CA ARG A 322 6.24 -1.96 -6.78
C ARG A 322 5.09 -1.57 -5.85
N ALA A 323 4.05 -0.91 -6.36
CA ALA A 323 2.89 -0.41 -5.59
C ALA A 323 2.10 -1.53 -4.91
N ARG A 324 2.56 -1.98 -3.73
CA ARG A 324 1.98 -2.99 -2.85
C ARG A 324 2.12 -2.55 -1.40
N GLY A 325 1.46 -3.25 -0.48
CA GLY A 325 1.46 -2.90 0.93
C GLY A 325 0.99 -1.46 1.13
N SER A 326 1.72 -0.69 1.95
CA SER A 326 1.42 0.72 2.18
C SER A 326 1.65 1.60 0.94
N GLU A 327 2.61 1.25 0.08
CA GLU A 327 2.95 2.06 -1.11
C GLU A 327 1.77 2.12 -2.10
N LEU A 328 0.93 1.08 -2.17
CA LEU A 328 -0.28 1.13 -2.99
C LEU A 328 -1.20 2.27 -2.55
N GLY A 329 -1.48 2.37 -1.24
CA GLY A 329 -2.34 3.42 -0.70
C GLY A 329 -1.77 4.82 -0.91
N GLU A 330 -0.47 5.00 -0.67
CA GLU A 330 0.23 6.28 -0.88
C GLU A 330 0.16 6.74 -2.35
N GLN A 331 0.37 5.82 -3.29
CA GLN A 331 0.30 6.14 -4.72
C GLN A 331 -1.12 6.44 -5.18
N LEU A 332 -2.12 5.67 -4.70
CA LEU A 332 -3.52 5.93 -5.03
C LEU A 332 -3.98 7.28 -4.49
N GLU A 333 -3.60 7.63 -3.26
CA GLU A 333 -3.89 8.95 -2.68
C GLU A 333 -3.25 10.08 -3.49
N LYS A 334 -2.02 9.88 -3.98
CA LYS A 334 -1.34 10.85 -4.85
C LYS A 334 -2.04 11.02 -6.21
N LEU A 335 -2.54 9.93 -6.80
CA LEU A 335 -3.11 9.92 -8.15
C LEU A 335 -4.59 10.30 -8.19
N LEU A 336 -5.36 9.92 -7.16
CA LEU A 336 -6.81 10.06 -7.10
C LEU A 336 -7.28 11.02 -5.99
N GLY A 337 -6.34 11.57 -5.22
CA GLY A 337 -6.62 12.45 -4.08
C GLY A 337 -6.80 11.69 -2.77
N PRO A 338 -6.86 12.43 -1.65
CA PRO A 338 -7.03 11.84 -0.32
C PRO A 338 -8.32 11.03 -0.22
N LYS A 339 -8.38 10.08 0.73
CA LYS A 339 -9.59 9.29 1.00
C LYS A 339 -10.83 10.17 1.26
N THR A 340 -10.62 11.40 1.74
CA THR A 340 -11.66 12.43 1.95
C THR A 340 -12.30 12.87 0.62
N HIS A 341 -11.52 12.92 -0.47
CA HIS A 341 -11.96 13.30 -1.81
C HIS A 341 -12.89 12.24 -2.42
N VAL A 342 -12.60 10.95 -2.18
CA VAL A 342 -13.47 9.81 -2.56
C VAL A 342 -14.88 10.06 -2.06
N ALA A 343 -14.98 10.28 -0.76
CA ALA A 343 -16.25 10.35 -0.09
C ALA A 343 -16.98 11.66 -0.52
N ARG A 344 -16.28 12.79 -0.69
CA ARG A 344 -16.86 14.03 -1.25
C ARG A 344 -17.47 13.82 -2.64
N LYS A 345 -16.77 13.12 -3.55
CA LYS A 345 -17.29 12.83 -4.89
C LYS A 345 -18.52 11.92 -4.83
N LEU A 346 -18.49 10.87 -4.03
CA LEU A 346 -19.63 9.97 -3.83
C LEU A 346 -20.86 10.71 -3.28
N ALA A 347 -20.65 11.62 -2.33
CA ALA A 347 -21.71 12.45 -1.77
C ALA A 347 -22.31 13.40 -2.83
N ALA A 348 -21.46 14.03 -3.65
CA ALA A 348 -21.90 14.89 -4.76
C ALA A 348 -22.72 14.11 -5.82
N GLU A 349 -22.42 12.82 -6.02
CA GLU A 349 -23.17 11.91 -6.90
C GLU A 349 -24.41 11.28 -6.21
N GLY A 350 -24.69 11.60 -4.94
CA GLY A 350 -25.82 11.07 -4.21
C GLY A 350 -25.69 9.61 -3.76
N LYS A 351 -24.48 9.02 -3.80
CA LYS A 351 -24.20 7.60 -3.47
C LYS A 351 -23.99 7.40 -1.95
N TRP A 352 -25.03 7.66 -1.15
CA TRP A 352 -24.92 7.73 0.32
C TRP A 352 -24.64 6.39 1.02
N ASP A 353 -25.12 5.26 0.50
CA ASP A 353 -24.79 3.94 1.08
C ASP A 353 -23.29 3.64 0.98
N ARG A 354 -22.68 4.02 -0.15
CA ARG A 354 -21.24 3.87 -0.41
C ARG A 354 -20.43 4.77 0.52
N VAL A 355 -20.89 5.99 0.77
CA VAL A 355 -20.30 6.88 1.77
C VAL A 355 -20.27 6.21 3.16
N ALA A 356 -21.39 5.65 3.61
CA ALA A 356 -21.48 5.03 4.93
C ALA A 356 -20.52 3.82 5.06
N GLU A 357 -20.39 3.03 3.99
CA GLU A 357 -19.43 1.93 3.87
C GLU A 357 -17.97 2.42 4.01
N GLN A 358 -17.61 3.49 3.30
CA GLN A 358 -16.27 4.12 3.39
C GLN A 358 -15.97 4.59 4.82
N MET A 359 -16.97 5.18 5.49
CA MET A 359 -16.84 5.74 6.83
C MET A 359 -16.58 4.65 7.89
N LYS A 360 -17.34 3.55 7.86
CA LYS A 360 -17.12 2.41 8.79
C LYS A 360 -15.70 1.87 8.69
N ARG A 361 -15.17 1.80 7.47
CA ARG A 361 -13.84 1.23 7.18
C ARG A 361 -12.72 2.19 7.60
N TYR A 362 -12.90 3.49 7.39
CA TYR A 362 -11.98 4.50 7.91
C TYR A 362 -11.88 4.42 9.45
N LEU A 363 -13.02 4.27 10.14
CA LEU A 363 -13.08 4.10 11.59
C LEU A 363 -12.43 2.78 12.06
N ALA A 364 -12.57 1.69 11.29
CA ALA A 364 -11.92 0.42 11.59
C ALA A 364 -10.37 0.50 11.51
N ASP A 365 -9.85 1.32 10.60
CA ASP A 365 -8.40 1.56 10.44
C ASP A 365 -7.81 2.53 11.48
N HIS A 366 -8.66 3.34 12.14
CA HIS A 366 -8.25 4.34 13.12
C HIS A 366 -8.97 4.14 14.46
N PRO A 367 -8.82 2.98 15.12
CA PRO A 367 -9.59 2.64 16.33
C PRO A 367 -9.29 3.52 17.57
N GLY A 368 -8.33 4.44 17.47
CA GLY A 368 -7.90 5.34 18.55
C GLY A 368 -7.66 6.78 18.09
N GLY A 369 -8.29 7.23 17.01
CA GLY A 369 -8.25 8.64 16.64
C GLY A 369 -8.81 9.49 17.78
N GLN A 370 -8.11 10.56 18.15
CA GLN A 370 -8.42 11.48 19.27
C GLN A 370 -9.81 12.17 19.19
N TYR A 371 -10.72 11.74 18.32
CA TYR A 371 -11.97 12.42 18.00
C TYR A 371 -13.19 11.49 17.75
N ASP A 372 -13.11 10.20 18.13
CA ASP A 372 -13.91 9.11 17.51
C ASP A 372 -15.16 8.56 18.23
N SER A 373 -15.55 9.01 19.43
CA SER A 373 -16.84 8.55 20.01
C SER A 373 -18.06 9.02 19.19
N TRP A 374 -17.92 10.13 18.47
CA TRP A 374 -19.01 10.73 17.68
C TRP A 374 -19.21 10.11 16.29
N GLY A 375 -18.13 9.62 15.65
CA GLY A 375 -18.22 8.85 14.39
C GLY A 375 -18.86 7.48 14.60
N LEU A 376 -18.61 6.87 15.76
CA LEU A 376 -19.29 5.65 16.21
C LEU A 376 -20.80 5.87 16.37
N GLY A 377 -21.21 7.01 16.92
CA GLY A 377 -22.62 7.37 17.07
C GLY A 377 -23.35 7.50 15.71
N ALA A 378 -22.76 8.19 14.73
CA ALA A 378 -23.35 8.31 13.40
C ALA A 378 -23.49 6.94 12.70
N ALA A 379 -22.52 6.04 12.87
CA ALA A 379 -22.57 4.69 12.33
C ALA A 379 -23.63 3.82 13.02
N GLN A 380 -23.77 3.90 14.35
CA GLN A 380 -24.80 3.18 15.13
C GLN A 380 -26.21 3.60 14.72
N LEU A 381 -26.40 4.90 14.45
CA LEU A 381 -27.68 5.48 14.00
C LEU A 381 -28.10 4.96 12.62
N ILE A 382 -27.16 4.90 11.67
CA ILE A 382 -27.38 4.35 10.31
C ILE A 382 -27.73 2.85 10.36
N HIS A 383 -27.40 2.16 11.46
CA HIS A 383 -27.67 0.74 11.66
C HIS A 383 -28.90 0.43 12.52
N GLY A 384 -29.63 1.45 12.98
CA GLY A 384 -30.85 1.26 13.79
C GLY A 384 -30.59 0.78 15.23
N ASP A 385 -29.35 0.87 15.73
CA ASP A 385 -29.02 0.53 17.12
C ASP A 385 -29.14 1.77 18.04
N ALA A 386 -30.39 2.13 18.31
CA ALA A 386 -30.75 3.35 19.03
C ALA A 386 -30.26 3.37 20.50
N ASP A 387 -30.12 2.20 21.13
CA ASP A 387 -29.76 2.13 22.56
C ASP A 387 -28.24 2.25 22.77
N ALA A 388 -27.43 1.64 21.90
CA ALA A 388 -25.97 1.87 21.90
C ALA A 388 -25.62 3.32 21.55
N PHE A 389 -26.38 3.93 20.63
CA PHE A 389 -26.24 5.33 20.28
C PHE A 389 -26.57 6.26 21.46
N LYS A 390 -27.67 6.02 22.19
CA LYS A 390 -28.06 6.79 23.39
C LYS A 390 -26.98 6.74 24.47
N GLU A 391 -26.40 5.58 24.72
CA GLU A 391 -25.37 5.43 25.74
C GLU A 391 -24.07 6.13 25.35
N THR A 392 -23.69 6.05 24.06
CA THR A 392 -22.53 6.77 23.51
C THR A 392 -22.69 8.29 23.63
N CYS A 393 -23.89 8.83 23.35
CA CYS A 393 -24.19 10.26 23.53
C CYS A 393 -24.08 10.69 24.99
N LYS A 394 -24.65 9.92 25.92
CA LYS A 394 -24.62 10.21 27.36
C LYS A 394 -23.19 10.16 27.92
N GLN A 395 -22.41 9.16 27.52
CA GLN A 395 -21.03 8.98 27.96
C GLN A 395 -20.14 10.11 27.42
N THR A 396 -20.28 10.44 26.14
CA THR A 396 -19.49 11.50 25.53
C THR A 396 -19.83 12.89 26.09
N TRP A 397 -21.11 13.15 26.40
CA TRP A 397 -21.53 14.38 27.09
C TRP A 397 -20.89 14.50 28.48
N LYS A 398 -20.83 13.40 29.24
CA LYS A 398 -20.17 13.37 30.56
C LYS A 398 -18.66 13.63 30.45
N GLU A 399 -18.00 13.05 29.45
CA GLU A 399 -16.55 13.11 29.26
C GLU A 399 -16.06 14.46 28.72
N THR A 400 -16.90 15.14 27.93
CA THR A 400 -16.49 16.36 27.22
C THR A 400 -17.05 17.65 27.84
N ARG A 401 -17.72 17.58 29.01
CA ARG A 401 -18.52 18.65 29.67
C ARG A 401 -17.95 20.08 29.76
N ASP A 402 -16.67 20.32 29.52
CA ASP A 402 -15.98 21.62 29.61
C ASP A 402 -15.76 22.32 28.24
N LEU A 403 -16.65 22.07 27.28
CA LEU A 403 -16.42 22.15 25.83
C LEU A 403 -15.80 23.43 25.20
N GLU A 404 -14.76 23.18 24.38
CA GLU A 404 -14.41 23.93 23.17
C GLU A 404 -15.44 23.71 22.02
N MET A 405 -15.37 24.59 21.02
CA MET A 405 -16.29 24.84 19.90
C MET A 405 -16.90 23.62 19.17
N TRP A 406 -16.17 22.50 19.04
CA TRP A 406 -16.48 21.48 18.02
C TRP A 406 -17.33 20.32 18.50
N SER A 407 -17.28 19.95 19.78
CA SER A 407 -18.18 18.90 20.29
C SER A 407 -19.63 19.42 20.46
N GLN A 408 -19.81 20.74 20.45
CA GLN A 408 -21.12 21.40 20.55
C GLN A 408 -21.93 21.28 19.24
N THR A 409 -21.30 21.50 18.07
CA THR A 409 -21.93 21.31 16.74
C THR A 409 -22.32 19.84 16.49
N ARG A 410 -21.54 18.91 17.04
CA ARG A 410 -21.80 17.46 16.93
C ARG A 410 -23.01 17.03 17.75
N LEU A 411 -23.18 17.56 18.96
CA LEU A 411 -24.38 17.36 19.76
C LEU A 411 -25.64 17.85 19.03
N VAL A 412 -25.55 19.03 18.42
CA VAL A 412 -26.64 19.66 17.65
C VAL A 412 -27.05 18.81 16.44
N THR A 413 -26.07 18.31 15.68
CA THR A 413 -26.32 17.44 14.52
C THR A 413 -26.98 16.12 14.91
N LEU A 414 -26.60 15.57 16.05
CA LEU A 414 -27.18 14.33 16.57
C LEU A 414 -28.59 14.54 17.12
N CYS A 415 -28.88 15.71 17.73
CA CYS A 415 -30.24 16.11 18.04
C CYS A 415 -31.11 16.27 16.78
N CYS A 416 -30.53 16.66 15.64
CA CYS A 416 -31.26 16.71 14.37
C CYS A 416 -31.64 15.32 13.83
N LEU A 417 -30.76 14.33 13.99
CA LEU A 417 -30.95 12.97 13.47
C LEU A 417 -31.73 12.04 14.43
N ALA A 418 -32.00 12.50 15.65
CA ALA A 418 -32.59 11.72 16.73
C ALA A 418 -34.04 11.27 16.47
N GLU A 419 -34.80 12.00 15.65
CA GLU A 419 -36.20 11.70 15.33
C GLU A 419 -36.34 10.55 14.32
N ASP A 420 -35.51 10.57 13.27
CA ASP A 420 -35.38 9.46 12.31
C ASP A 420 -34.89 8.15 12.98
N ALA A 421 -34.27 8.28 14.15
CA ALA A 421 -33.76 7.17 14.96
C ALA A 421 -34.67 6.77 16.15
N GLY A 422 -35.84 7.39 16.32
CA GLY A 422 -36.82 7.03 17.36
C GLY A 422 -36.41 7.41 18.80
N ILE A 423 -35.69 8.53 18.98
CA ILE A 423 -35.26 9.01 20.30
C ILE A 423 -36.29 9.97 20.89
N GLU A 424 -36.54 9.84 22.20
CA GLU A 424 -37.53 10.65 22.92
C GLU A 424 -37.16 12.14 22.96
N VAL A 425 -38.16 12.98 22.65
CA VAL A 425 -38.05 14.44 22.58
C VAL A 425 -37.72 15.04 23.95
N GLU A 426 -38.16 14.41 25.05
CA GLU A 426 -37.83 14.84 26.41
C GLU A 426 -36.32 14.81 26.71
N LEU A 427 -35.59 13.79 26.25
CA LEU A 427 -34.15 13.66 26.48
C LEU A 427 -33.36 14.74 25.72
N ILE A 428 -33.78 15.04 24.50
CA ILE A 428 -33.21 16.11 23.68
C ILE A 428 -33.40 17.45 24.39
N ASN A 429 -34.59 17.68 24.94
CA ASN A 429 -34.93 18.89 25.68
C ASN A 429 -34.16 19.01 27.00
N GLU A 430 -33.94 17.92 27.72
CA GLU A 430 -33.16 17.90 28.96
C GLU A 430 -31.69 18.27 28.70
N LEU A 431 -31.04 17.62 27.72
CA LEU A 431 -29.65 17.90 27.35
C LEU A 431 -29.47 19.34 26.83
N ALA A 432 -30.42 19.84 26.03
CA ALA A 432 -30.42 21.21 25.56
C ALA A 432 -30.60 22.22 26.71
N THR A 433 -31.47 21.92 27.67
CA THR A 433 -31.73 22.79 28.84
C THR A 433 -30.53 22.83 29.79
N GLU A 434 -29.91 21.69 30.07
CA GLU A 434 -28.73 21.62 30.95
C GLU A 434 -27.50 22.32 30.33
N ALA A 435 -27.39 22.31 29.00
CA ALA A 435 -26.38 23.05 28.25
C ALA A 435 -26.61 24.57 28.27
N LEU A 436 -27.88 25.00 28.28
CA LEU A 436 -28.32 26.40 28.30
C LEU A 436 -28.01 27.11 29.62
N GLU A 437 -28.13 26.42 30.75
CA GLU A 437 -27.91 27.02 32.08
C GLU A 437 -26.43 27.34 32.37
N LYS A 438 -25.49 26.86 31.53
CA LYS A 438 -24.05 26.87 31.84
C LYS A 438 -23.17 27.58 30.79
N SER A 439 -23.69 28.17 29.72
CA SER A 439 -22.86 28.73 28.63
C SER A 439 -23.36 30.05 28.03
N ASP A 440 -22.44 31.02 27.89
CA ASP A 440 -22.66 32.34 27.28
C ASP A 440 -22.27 32.43 25.77
N ASN A 441 -22.05 31.29 25.10
CA ASN A 441 -21.55 31.29 23.72
C ASN A 441 -22.67 31.31 22.66
N ASN A 442 -22.52 32.14 21.61
CA ASN A 442 -23.45 32.25 20.48
C ASN A 442 -23.75 30.92 19.78
N LYS A 443 -22.85 29.94 19.85
CA LYS A 443 -23.01 28.59 19.27
C LYS A 443 -24.06 27.73 19.98
N MET A 444 -24.26 27.94 21.29
CA MET A 444 -25.33 27.29 22.05
C MET A 444 -26.70 27.94 21.81
N LYS A 445 -26.71 29.18 21.29
CA LYS A 445 -27.96 29.85 20.84
C LYS A 445 -28.54 29.19 19.59
N LEU A 446 -27.72 28.64 18.69
CA LEU A 446 -28.23 27.84 17.57
C LEU A 446 -28.89 26.54 18.07
N ALA A 447 -28.24 25.81 18.98
CA ALA A 447 -28.82 24.62 19.63
C ALA A 447 -30.16 24.95 20.31
N LYS A 448 -30.23 26.09 21.01
CA LYS A 448 -31.45 26.64 21.61
C LYS A 448 -32.55 26.84 20.58
N MET A 449 -32.25 27.50 19.47
CA MET A 449 -33.22 27.76 18.41
C MET A 449 -33.81 26.46 17.87
N MET A 450 -32.98 25.44 17.68
CA MET A 450 -33.44 24.12 17.25
C MET A 450 -34.33 23.44 18.29
N ALA A 451 -33.95 23.47 19.56
CA ALA A 451 -34.75 22.90 20.65
C ALA A 451 -36.10 23.61 20.82
N LEU A 452 -36.12 24.95 20.70
CA LEU A 452 -37.35 25.75 20.74
C LEU A 452 -38.27 25.45 19.56
N TYR A 453 -37.71 25.34 18.35
CA TYR A 453 -38.46 24.93 17.17
C TYR A 453 -39.09 23.54 17.37
N ARG A 454 -38.30 22.55 17.80
CA ARG A 454 -38.77 21.17 18.05
C ARG A 454 -39.79 21.05 19.18
N SER A 455 -39.68 21.88 20.22
CA SER A 455 -40.62 21.92 21.34
C SER A 455 -41.94 22.63 21.02
N GLY A 456 -42.15 23.07 19.77
CA GLY A 456 -43.32 23.85 19.38
C GLY A 456 -43.34 25.29 19.92
N LYS A 457 -42.24 25.75 20.51
CA LYS A 457 -42.06 27.11 21.05
C LYS A 457 -41.60 28.04 19.94
N TYR A 458 -42.41 28.13 18.89
CA TYR A 458 -42.04 28.78 17.64
C TYR A 458 -41.80 30.29 17.81
N GLU A 459 -42.61 31.00 18.62
CA GLU A 459 -42.38 32.43 18.89
C GLU A 459 -41.03 32.67 19.58
N GLU A 460 -40.68 31.84 20.57
CA GLU A 460 -39.38 31.93 21.26
C GLU A 460 -38.21 31.60 20.31
N CYS A 461 -38.43 30.72 19.31
CA CYS A 461 -37.45 30.40 18.28
C CYS A 461 -37.21 31.58 17.32
N ILE A 462 -38.26 32.31 16.94
CA ILE A 462 -38.17 33.50 16.10
C ILE A 462 -37.40 34.61 16.81
N ASP A 463 -37.74 34.85 18.09
CA ASP A 463 -37.18 35.93 18.90
C ASP A 463 -35.79 35.62 19.45
N ALA A 464 -35.33 34.37 19.33
CA ALA A 464 -34.00 33.97 19.75
C ALA A 464 -32.93 34.70 18.89
N GLY A 465 -32.26 35.67 19.52
CA GLY A 465 -31.14 36.41 18.93
C GLY A 465 -29.91 35.52 18.69
N PHE A 466 -29.18 35.80 17.61
CA PHE A 466 -27.88 35.20 17.30
C PHE A 466 -26.94 36.31 16.84
N GLU A 467 -25.77 36.42 17.46
CA GLU A 467 -24.78 37.47 17.16
C GLU A 467 -23.43 36.82 16.87
N GLY A 468 -22.97 36.88 15.61
CA GLY A 468 -21.68 36.31 15.21
C GLY A 468 -21.64 34.78 15.14
N GLY A 469 -20.74 34.25 14.31
CA GLY A 469 -20.63 32.83 13.99
C GLY A 469 -19.89 32.65 12.67
N ASP A 470 -19.59 31.42 12.27
CA ASP A 470 -19.16 31.15 10.90
C ASP A 470 -20.35 31.27 9.92
N PRO A 471 -20.11 31.43 8.60
CA PRO A 471 -21.18 31.60 7.63
C PRO A 471 -22.24 30.48 7.63
N LEU A 472 -21.88 29.25 7.99
CA LEU A 472 -22.83 28.15 8.08
C LEU A 472 -23.77 28.32 9.28
N GLN A 473 -23.23 28.73 10.43
CA GLN A 473 -24.04 28.99 11.63
C GLN A 473 -25.05 30.11 11.37
N GLU A 474 -24.63 31.19 10.71
CA GLU A 474 -25.53 32.28 10.32
C GLU A 474 -26.65 31.77 9.40
N ALA A 475 -26.31 30.97 8.37
CA ALA A 475 -27.30 30.41 7.45
C ALA A 475 -28.32 29.49 8.15
N MET A 476 -27.87 28.64 9.07
CA MET A 476 -28.76 27.76 9.83
C MET A 476 -29.74 28.54 10.71
N VAL A 477 -29.29 29.60 11.39
CA VAL A 477 -30.16 30.44 12.21
C VAL A 477 -31.32 31.03 11.39
N PHE A 478 -30.99 31.59 10.23
CA PHE A 478 -31.98 32.19 9.35
C PHE A 478 -33.01 31.18 8.85
N LEU A 479 -32.59 29.94 8.61
CA LEU A 479 -33.51 28.87 8.28
C LEU A 479 -34.45 28.53 9.44
N PHE A 480 -33.94 28.32 10.66
CA PHE A 480 -34.80 27.99 11.81
C PHE A 480 -35.81 29.11 12.11
N ARG A 481 -35.41 30.38 11.99
CA ARG A 481 -36.35 31.50 12.10
C ARG A 481 -37.43 31.46 11.02
N SER A 482 -37.04 31.17 9.77
CA SER A 482 -37.99 31.06 8.67
C SER A 482 -39.04 29.98 8.95
N MET A 483 -38.58 28.79 9.35
CA MET A 483 -39.44 27.66 9.66
C MET A 483 -40.38 27.96 10.84
N ALA A 484 -39.85 28.54 11.93
CA ALA A 484 -40.64 28.91 13.10
C ALA A 484 -41.70 29.96 12.78
N ALA A 485 -41.34 31.01 12.03
CA ALA A 485 -42.26 32.06 11.57
C ALA A 485 -43.42 31.49 10.75
N LYS A 486 -43.18 30.48 9.91
CA LYS A 486 -44.23 29.80 9.14
C LYS A 486 -45.20 29.05 10.05
N LYS A 487 -44.73 28.36 11.09
CA LYS A 487 -45.57 27.60 12.04
C LYS A 487 -46.54 28.49 12.84
N VAL A 488 -46.24 29.79 12.97
CA VAL A 488 -47.11 30.81 13.59
C VAL A 488 -47.75 31.77 12.58
N ASN A 489 -47.72 31.43 11.28
CA ASN A 489 -48.33 32.20 10.18
C ASN A 489 -47.77 33.64 10.00
N ARG A 490 -46.51 33.89 10.34
CA ARG A 490 -45.76 35.15 10.12
C ARG A 490 -45.00 35.10 8.77
N MET A 491 -45.74 35.06 7.66
CA MET A 491 -45.18 34.77 6.32
C MET A 491 -44.17 35.81 5.81
N ASP A 492 -44.33 37.09 6.13
CA ASP A 492 -43.37 38.15 5.72
C ASP A 492 -41.99 37.96 6.35
N GLU A 493 -41.96 37.43 7.56
CA GLU A 493 -40.73 37.15 8.30
C GLU A 493 -40.09 35.84 7.89
N ALA A 494 -40.93 34.84 7.57
CA ALA A 494 -40.46 33.59 6.98
C ALA A 494 -39.68 33.84 5.68
N ASN A 495 -40.28 34.61 4.76
CA ASN A 495 -39.67 34.93 3.47
C ASN A 495 -38.38 35.75 3.60
N ARG A 496 -38.35 36.70 4.54
CA ARG A 496 -37.17 37.54 4.79
C ARG A 496 -36.01 36.72 5.33
N ALA A 497 -36.25 35.92 6.37
CA ALA A 497 -35.23 35.09 6.99
C ALA A 497 -34.67 34.07 5.99
N PHE A 498 -35.53 33.42 5.18
CA PHE A 498 -35.08 32.50 4.13
C PHE A 498 -34.16 33.17 3.09
N GLY A 499 -34.51 34.38 2.63
CA GLY A 499 -33.70 35.13 1.67
C GLY A 499 -32.31 35.49 2.21
N GLU A 500 -32.22 35.88 3.48
CA GLU A 500 -30.95 36.20 4.14
C GLU A 500 -30.06 34.96 4.31
N GLY A 501 -30.64 33.83 4.73
CA GLY A 501 -29.93 32.56 4.83
C GLY A 501 -29.39 32.07 3.48
N SER A 502 -30.22 32.14 2.43
CA SER A 502 -29.82 31.73 1.07
C SER A 502 -28.65 32.55 0.51
N LYS A 503 -28.63 33.87 0.79
CA LYS A 503 -27.54 34.75 0.38
C LYS A 503 -26.21 34.37 1.03
N ILE A 504 -26.22 34.02 2.31
CA ILE A 504 -25.03 33.59 3.05
C ILE A 504 -24.46 32.29 2.48
N VAL A 505 -25.33 31.33 2.13
CA VAL A 505 -24.93 30.07 1.50
C VAL A 505 -24.26 30.32 0.15
N ASN A 506 -24.83 31.19 -0.68
CA ASN A 506 -24.32 31.43 -2.02
C ASN A 506 -23.04 32.28 -2.04
N GLU A 507 -22.92 33.26 -1.14
CA GLU A 507 -21.86 34.27 -1.21
C GLU A 507 -20.67 34.00 -0.28
N LYS A 508 -20.87 33.37 0.89
CA LYS A 508 -19.81 33.23 1.91
C LYS A 508 -19.32 31.79 2.07
N LEU A 509 -20.20 30.81 1.84
CA LEU A 509 -19.90 29.38 2.03
C LEU A 509 -19.06 28.81 0.88
N SER A 510 -19.19 29.33 -0.34
CA SER A 510 -18.37 28.94 -1.49
C SER A 510 -16.87 29.24 -1.28
N ASP A 511 -16.54 30.38 -0.67
CA ASP A 511 -15.15 30.82 -0.46
C ASP A 511 -14.50 30.12 0.75
N PHE A 512 -15.27 29.86 1.82
CA PHE A 512 -14.78 29.26 3.06
C PHE A 512 -14.30 27.81 2.90
N TYR A 513 -14.89 27.04 1.96
CA TYR A 513 -14.52 25.64 1.70
C TYR A 513 -13.57 25.45 0.51
N GLY A 514 -13.16 26.54 -0.15
CA GLY A 514 -12.21 26.52 -1.27
C GLY A 514 -10.73 26.50 -0.84
N GLU A 515 -10.42 26.71 0.44
CA GLU A 515 -9.02 26.77 0.90
C GLU A 515 -8.43 25.39 1.27
N PRO A 516 -7.18 25.08 0.83
CA PRO A 516 -6.51 23.80 1.10
C PRO A 516 -6.26 23.47 2.57
N LEU A 517 -6.34 24.44 3.47
CA LEU A 517 -6.07 24.27 4.92
C LEU A 517 -7.25 23.67 5.69
N HIS A 518 -8.41 23.48 5.05
CA HIS A 518 -9.65 23.03 5.70
C HIS A 518 -9.98 21.55 5.37
N ASP A 519 -8.98 20.68 5.53
CA ASP A 519 -9.05 19.24 5.25
C ASP A 519 -9.75 18.38 6.33
N TRP A 520 -10.71 18.94 7.05
CA TRP A 520 -11.36 18.26 8.17
C TRP A 520 -12.61 17.47 7.71
N MET A 521 -12.39 16.17 7.52
CA MET A 521 -13.37 15.17 7.05
C MET A 521 -14.63 14.97 7.93
N PRO A 522 -14.77 15.41 9.18
CA PRO A 522 -16.05 15.26 9.91
C PRO A 522 -17.05 16.40 9.63
N ASP A 523 -16.55 17.63 9.41
CA ASP A 523 -17.38 18.83 9.53
C ASP A 523 -18.15 19.14 8.24
N HIS A 524 -17.55 18.93 7.07
CA HIS A 524 -18.25 19.02 5.77
C HIS A 524 -19.40 18.01 5.66
N TRP A 525 -19.26 16.85 6.32
CA TRP A 525 -20.23 15.76 6.29
C TRP A 525 -21.45 16.01 7.16
N ILE A 526 -21.20 16.61 8.33
CA ILE A 526 -22.23 17.16 9.20
C ILE A 526 -23.02 18.24 8.46
N CYS A 527 -22.33 19.15 7.75
CA CYS A 527 -22.99 20.20 6.96
C CYS A 527 -23.86 19.63 5.85
N CYS A 528 -23.37 18.62 5.12
CA CYS A 528 -24.12 17.97 4.05
C CYS A 528 -25.33 17.18 4.59
N ALA A 529 -25.19 16.49 5.74
CA ALA A 529 -26.30 15.80 6.40
C ALA A 529 -27.37 16.79 6.88
N VAL A 530 -26.96 17.90 7.52
CA VAL A 530 -27.84 18.99 7.93
C VAL A 530 -28.52 19.62 6.71
N ALA A 531 -27.80 19.90 5.64
CA ALA A 531 -28.37 20.42 4.39
C ALA A 531 -29.43 19.48 3.78
N LYS A 532 -29.26 18.15 3.91
CA LYS A 532 -30.21 17.15 3.42
C LYS A 532 -31.49 17.09 4.25
N VAL A 533 -31.39 17.14 5.58
CA VAL A 533 -32.55 17.26 6.47
C VAL A 533 -33.30 18.56 6.17
N ILE A 534 -32.57 19.66 6.01
CA ILE A 534 -33.09 20.96 5.62
C ILE A 534 -33.81 20.90 4.27
N GLN A 535 -33.23 20.22 3.28
CA GLN A 535 -33.80 20.12 1.93
C GLN A 535 -35.01 19.19 1.86
N ALA A 536 -35.01 18.10 2.64
CA ALA A 536 -36.14 17.18 2.75
C ALA A 536 -37.34 17.87 3.41
N GLU A 537 -37.12 18.52 4.56
CA GLU A 537 -38.13 19.34 5.25
C GLU A 537 -38.61 20.49 4.37
N ALA A 538 -37.70 21.20 3.67
CA ALA A 538 -38.09 22.26 2.74
C ALA A 538 -38.94 21.75 1.56
N SER A 539 -38.69 20.53 1.08
CA SER A 539 -39.45 19.92 -0.02
C SER A 539 -40.85 19.50 0.44
N GLU A 540 -40.98 18.90 1.62
CA GLU A 540 -42.28 18.65 2.28
C GLU A 540 -43.02 19.95 2.64
N MET A 541 -42.30 21.06 2.85
CA MET A 541 -42.87 22.38 3.11
C MET A 541 -43.36 23.12 1.85
N PHE A 542 -42.92 22.71 0.65
CA PHE A 542 -43.26 23.33 -0.64
C PHE A 542 -44.41 22.61 -1.35
N GLU A 543 -44.56 21.29 -1.17
CA GLU A 543 -45.80 20.54 -1.44
C GLU A 543 -46.91 20.96 -0.46
#